data_AF-A0AA45TV17-F1
#
_entry.id   AF-A0AA45TV17-F1
#
_cell.length_a   1.000
_cell.length_b   1.000
_cell.length_c   1.000
_cell.angle_alpha   90.00
_cell.angle_beta   90.00
_cell.angle_gamma   90.00
#
_symmetry.space_group_name_H-M   'P 1'
#
loop_
_entity.id
_entity.type
_entity.pdbx_description
1 polymer ?
#
loop_
_entity_poly.entity_id
_entity_poly.type
_entity_poly.pdbx_seq_one_letter_code
_entity_poly.pdbx_strand_id
1 'polypeptide(L)'
;PSAPAKPARTADPQYLILTGGSPFLRAIGSVRRPDGETLPGFANLAVTKMSAASLPTEPGSYEFRFQASNGTGDFKLAQRSETGAPRNVRDFEMASSGGFQLYRFTIP
;
A
#
# COMPACT_ATOMS: atom_id res chain seq x y z
N PRO A 1 -4.89 -27.95 -26.77
CA PRO A 1 -4.68 -26.52 -27.15
C PRO A 1 -4.88 -25.59 -25.94
N SER A 2 -3.81 -25.34 -25.20
CA SER A 2 -3.80 -24.37 -24.10
C SER A 2 -3.68 -22.97 -24.70
N ALA A 3 -4.70 -22.13 -24.53
CA ALA A 3 -4.63 -20.73 -24.95
C ALA A 3 -3.39 -20.06 -24.32
N PRO A 4 -2.66 -19.19 -25.04
CA PRO A 4 -1.62 -18.39 -24.42
C PRO A 4 -2.28 -17.52 -23.35
N ALA A 5 -1.86 -17.68 -22.10
CA ALA A 5 -2.27 -16.81 -21.01
C ALA A 5 -2.03 -15.37 -21.48
N LYS A 6 -3.10 -14.57 -21.54
CA LYS A 6 -3.05 -13.12 -21.75
C LYS A 6 -1.83 -12.59 -20.99
N PRO A 7 -0.94 -11.76 -21.59
CA PRO A 7 0.13 -11.16 -20.84
C PRO A 7 -0.53 -10.49 -19.64
N ALA A 8 -0.17 -10.95 -18.42
CA ALA A 8 -0.61 -10.30 -17.20
C ALA A 8 -0.25 -8.83 -17.39
N ARG A 9 -1.28 -8.00 -17.56
CA ARG A 9 -1.09 -6.61 -17.94
C ARG A 9 -0.47 -5.96 -16.72
N THR A 10 0.85 -5.86 -16.69
CA THR A 10 1.58 -5.22 -15.61
C THR A 10 1.03 -3.79 -15.54
N ALA A 11 0.33 -3.49 -14.45
CA ALA A 11 -0.19 -2.15 -14.23
C ALA A 11 0.98 -1.17 -14.05
N ASP A 12 0.68 0.10 -14.27
CA ASP A 12 1.61 1.19 -13.98
C ASP A 12 2.09 1.09 -12.53
N PRO A 13 3.40 1.28 -12.25
CA PRO A 13 3.92 1.25 -10.89
C PRO A 13 3.21 2.30 -10.02
N GLN A 14 2.60 1.80 -8.96
CA GLN A 14 1.94 2.63 -7.97
C GLN A 14 2.75 2.66 -6.69
N TYR A 15 2.60 3.76 -5.95
CA TYR A 15 3.31 3.99 -4.71
C TYR A 15 2.36 4.51 -3.65
N LEU A 16 2.57 4.09 -2.40
CA LEU A 16 1.93 4.65 -1.23
C LEU A 16 2.86 5.65 -0.55
N ILE A 17 2.35 6.85 -0.30
CA ILE A 17 3.06 7.89 0.44
C ILE A 17 2.26 8.31 1.65
N LEU A 18 2.93 8.62 2.77
CA LEU A 18 2.27 9.27 3.91
C LEU A 18 2.13 10.77 3.62
N THR A 19 0.89 11.25 3.61
CA THR A 19 0.55 12.68 3.45
C THR A 19 0.14 13.32 4.78
N GLY A 20 -0.35 12.53 5.74
CA GLY A 20 -0.77 12.97 7.08
C GLY A 20 0.25 12.64 8.19
N GLY A 21 0.07 13.25 9.36
CA GLY A 21 0.88 13.01 10.55
C GLY A 21 2.18 13.82 10.64
N SER A 22 2.94 13.53 11.71
CA SER A 22 4.21 14.19 12.03
C SER A 22 5.27 13.93 10.94
N PRO A 23 6.17 14.88 10.66
CA PRO A 23 7.25 14.66 9.68
C PRO A 23 8.27 13.61 10.14
N PHE A 24 8.41 13.38 11.44
CA PHE A 24 9.28 12.36 12.01
C PHE A 24 8.65 10.97 12.07
N LEU A 25 7.42 10.87 11.59
CA LEU A 25 6.64 9.68 11.69
C LEU A 25 7.20 8.60 10.78
N ARG A 26 7.33 7.39 11.34
CA ARG A 26 7.80 6.21 10.63
C ARG A 26 6.75 5.14 10.76
N ALA A 27 6.28 4.64 9.63
CA ALA A 27 5.45 3.46 9.59
C ALA A 27 6.19 2.35 8.84
N ILE A 28 5.94 1.12 9.27
CA ILE A 28 6.38 -0.07 8.55
C ILE A 28 5.11 -0.74 8.05
N GLY A 29 5.08 -1.03 6.77
CA GLY A 29 3.96 -1.68 6.11
C GLY A 29 4.33 -2.99 5.44
N SER A 30 3.32 -3.74 5.06
CA SER A 30 3.46 -4.89 4.19
C SER A 30 2.28 -4.96 3.24
N VAL A 31 2.55 -5.35 1.99
CA VAL A 31 1.49 -5.70 1.03
C VAL A 31 1.23 -7.19 1.14
N ARG A 32 -0.04 -7.54 1.31
CA ARG A 32 -0.52 -8.92 1.28
C ARG A 32 -1.69 -9.07 0.33
N ARG A 33 -1.94 -10.27 -0.12
CA ARG A 33 -3.17 -10.64 -0.81
C ARG A 33 -4.32 -10.74 0.21
N PRO A 34 -5.58 -10.63 -0.24
CA PRO A 34 -6.76 -10.71 0.64
C PRO A 34 -6.93 -12.11 1.29
N ASP A 35 -6.24 -13.13 0.78
CA ASP A 35 -6.13 -14.45 1.41
C ASP A 35 -5.20 -14.46 2.64
N GLY A 36 -4.50 -13.35 2.90
CA GLY A 36 -3.56 -13.18 4.01
C GLY A 36 -2.08 -13.42 3.64
N GLU A 37 -1.78 -13.84 2.42
CA GLU A 37 -0.41 -14.10 1.97
C GLU A 37 0.37 -12.80 1.73
N THR A 38 1.46 -12.59 2.47
CA THR A 38 2.32 -11.41 2.25
C THR A 38 3.12 -11.58 0.96
N LEU A 39 3.12 -10.56 0.10
CA LEU A 39 3.87 -10.62 -1.14
C LEU A 39 5.39 -10.57 -0.87
N PRO A 40 6.17 -11.44 -1.51
CA PRO A 40 7.63 -11.42 -1.40
C PRO A 40 8.16 -10.09 -1.96
N GLY A 41 9.11 -9.47 -1.23
CA GLY A 41 9.65 -8.14 -1.57
C GLY A 41 8.81 -6.95 -1.12
N PHE A 42 7.58 -7.19 -0.65
CA PHE A 42 6.70 -6.16 -0.07
C PHE A 42 6.47 -6.37 1.43
N ALA A 43 7.33 -7.15 2.09
CA ALA A 43 7.37 -7.27 3.54
C ALA A 43 8.29 -6.19 4.13
N ASN A 44 7.82 -5.47 5.16
CA ASN A 44 8.57 -4.41 5.86
C ASN A 44 8.90 -3.16 5.02
N LEU A 45 7.93 -2.71 4.23
CA LEU A 45 8.01 -1.46 3.48
C LEU A 45 8.05 -0.27 4.44
N ALA A 46 9.17 0.46 4.45
CA ALA A 46 9.27 1.69 5.20
C ALA A 46 8.42 2.77 4.52
N VAL A 47 7.35 3.20 5.19
CA VAL A 47 6.52 4.31 4.77
C VAL A 47 6.83 5.50 5.66
N THR A 48 7.33 6.58 5.04
CA THR A 48 7.59 7.83 5.74
C THR A 48 6.98 8.99 4.97
N LYS A 49 6.80 10.14 5.64
CA LYS A 49 6.44 11.38 4.95
C LYS A 49 7.59 11.70 4.00
N MET A 50 7.37 11.59 2.68
CA MET A 50 8.33 11.71 1.56
C MET A 50 8.89 10.39 0.97
N SER A 51 8.74 9.23 1.61
CA SER A 51 9.12 7.95 1.00
C SER A 51 7.90 7.26 0.38
N ALA A 52 8.02 6.91 -0.89
CA ALA A 52 7.02 6.17 -1.62
C ALA A 52 7.28 4.68 -1.47
N ALA A 53 6.35 3.96 -0.84
CA ALA A 53 6.38 2.51 -0.77
C ALA A 53 5.79 1.95 -2.06
N SER A 54 6.59 1.22 -2.83
CA SER A 54 6.12 0.59 -4.06
C SER A 54 5.00 -0.41 -3.77
N LEU A 55 3.97 -0.39 -4.61
CA LEU A 55 2.91 -1.38 -4.66
C LEU A 55 3.23 -2.43 -5.74
N PRO A 56 2.63 -3.62 -5.67
CA PRO A 56 2.67 -4.57 -6.77
C PRO A 56 2.16 -3.94 -8.06
N THR A 57 2.57 -4.51 -9.20
CA THR A 57 2.05 -4.14 -10.53
C THR A 57 1.20 -5.26 -11.14
N GLU A 58 1.15 -6.41 -10.49
CA GLU A 58 0.31 -7.52 -10.91
C GLU A 58 -1.16 -7.17 -10.66
N PRO A 59 -2.05 -7.32 -11.66
CA PRO A 59 -3.46 -7.05 -11.48
C PRO A 59 -4.07 -8.01 -10.46
N GLY A 60 -4.87 -7.48 -9.55
CA GLY A 60 -5.39 -8.25 -8.42
C GLY A 60 -5.89 -7.38 -7.28
N SER A 61 -6.45 -8.06 -6.28
CA SER A 61 -6.83 -7.43 -5.01
C SER A 61 -5.69 -7.60 -4.01
N TYR A 62 -5.41 -6.55 -3.24
CA TYR A 62 -4.34 -6.51 -2.26
C TYR A 62 -4.78 -5.72 -1.03
N GLU A 63 -4.09 -5.98 0.08
CA GLU A 63 -4.22 -5.25 1.31
C GLU A 63 -2.84 -4.73 1.73
N PHE A 64 -2.73 -3.42 1.93
CA PHE A 64 -1.59 -2.79 2.55
C PHE A 64 -1.85 -2.64 4.04
N ARG A 65 -1.15 -3.43 4.85
CA ARG A 65 -1.16 -3.27 6.30
C ARG A 65 0.00 -2.37 6.68
N PHE A 66 -0.24 -1.35 7.50
CA PHE A 66 0.84 -0.53 8.01
C PHE A 66 0.65 -0.22 9.48
N GLN A 67 1.76 -0.18 10.20
CA GLN A 67 1.81 0.11 11.61
C GLN A 67 2.77 1.27 11.82
N ALA A 68 2.31 2.27 12.56
CA ALA A 68 3.17 3.36 12.99
C ALA A 68 4.10 2.87 14.10
N SER A 69 5.40 3.03 13.90
CA SER A 69 6.40 2.58 14.88
C SER A 69 6.60 3.58 16.02
N ASN A 70 6.22 4.84 15.84
CA ASN A 70 6.58 5.94 16.75
C ASN A 70 5.46 6.95 17.06
N GLY A 71 4.19 6.55 16.92
CA GLY A 71 3.07 7.38 17.39
C GLY A 71 1.70 6.90 16.93
N THR A 72 0.64 7.51 17.46
CA THR A 72 -0.76 7.37 17.06
C THR A 72 -1.25 8.71 16.49
N GLY A 73 -0.68 9.13 15.36
CA GLY A 73 -1.08 10.36 14.67
C GLY A 73 -2.31 10.15 13.76
N ASP A 74 -2.89 11.25 13.26
CA ASP A 74 -3.79 11.19 12.11
C ASP A 74 -2.94 10.96 10.83
N PHE A 75 -2.73 9.70 10.47
CA PHE A 75 -2.01 9.34 9.24
C PHE A 75 -2.98 9.37 8.07
N LYS A 76 -2.50 9.87 6.95
CA LYS A 76 -3.19 9.76 5.66
C LYS A 76 -2.20 9.14 4.70
N LEU A 77 -2.61 8.15 3.91
CA LEU A 77 -1.83 7.79 2.72
C LEU A 77 -2.48 8.35 1.47
N ALA A 78 -1.62 8.65 0.52
CA ALA A 78 -2.02 8.85 -0.86
C ALA A 78 -1.37 7.78 -1.73
N GLN A 79 -2.13 7.31 -2.70
CA GLN A 79 -1.66 6.44 -3.76
C GLN A 79 -1.25 7.32 -4.92
N ARG A 80 -0.02 7.14 -5.40
CA ARG A 80 0.55 7.88 -6.50
C ARG A 80 1.01 6.90 -7.57
N SER A 81 0.56 7.09 -8.79
CA SER A 81 1.12 6.43 -9.99
C SER A 81 2.48 7.06 -10.33
N GLU A 82 3.37 6.35 -11.02
CA GLU A 82 4.71 6.85 -11.37
C GLU A 82 4.66 8.24 -12.03
N THR A 83 3.75 8.39 -12.99
CA THR A 83 3.53 9.62 -13.76
C THR A 83 2.38 10.49 -13.22
N GLY A 84 1.66 10.01 -12.19
CA GLY A 84 0.43 10.61 -11.70
C GLY A 84 0.60 11.50 -10.47
N ALA A 85 -0.43 12.31 -10.20
CA ALA A 85 -0.56 13.05 -8.96
C ALA A 85 -0.97 12.09 -7.80
N PRO A 86 -0.47 12.32 -6.57
CA PRO A 86 -0.89 11.55 -5.41
C PRO A 86 -2.38 11.76 -5.13
N ARG A 87 -3.14 10.66 -5.12
CA ARG A 87 -4.55 10.62 -4.77
C ARG A 87 -4.70 10.13 -3.34
N ASN A 88 -5.28 10.95 -2.49
CA ASN A 88 -5.57 10.53 -1.12
C ASN A 88 -6.44 9.28 -1.15
N VAL A 89 -5.97 8.25 -0.46
CA VAL A 89 -6.71 7.03 -0.27
C VAL A 89 -7.84 7.34 0.71
N ARG A 90 -9.07 6.97 0.36
CA ARG A 90 -10.26 7.20 1.22
C ARG A 90 -10.82 5.90 1.78
N ASP A 91 -10.41 4.76 1.23
CA ASP A 91 -10.85 3.41 1.62
C ASP A 91 -9.99 2.84 2.76
N PHE A 92 -9.66 3.68 3.75
CA PHE A 92 -8.93 3.22 4.91
C PHE A 92 -9.87 2.55 5.89
N GLU A 93 -9.66 1.26 6.11
CA GLU A 93 -10.27 0.57 7.24
C GLU A 93 -9.29 0.66 8.42
N MET A 94 -9.63 1.46 9.43
CA MET A 94 -8.95 1.38 10.73
C MET A 94 -9.32 0.03 11.35
N ALA A 95 -8.38 -0.92 11.36
CA ALA A 95 -8.58 -2.16 12.09
C ALA A 95 -8.78 -1.81 13.58
N SER A 96 -9.93 -2.20 14.13
CA SER A 96 -10.33 -1.86 15.52
C SER A 96 -9.39 -2.41 16.60
N SER A 97 -8.39 -3.21 16.22
CA SER A 97 -7.40 -3.81 17.12
C SER A 97 -6.04 -3.07 17.08
N GLY A 98 -6.00 -1.88 17.70
CA GLY A 98 -4.87 -1.51 18.55
C GLY A 98 -3.48 -1.24 17.95
N GLY A 99 -3.33 -0.76 16.71
CA GLY A 99 -2.06 -0.14 16.29
C GLY A 99 -1.70 -0.17 14.81
N PHE A 100 -2.44 -0.89 13.98
CA PHE A 100 -2.19 -0.96 12.54
C PHE A 100 -3.43 -0.56 11.74
N GLN A 101 -3.19 0.02 10.57
CA GLN A 101 -4.20 0.46 9.61
C GLN A 101 -4.10 -0.43 8.37
N LEU A 102 -5.26 -0.73 7.78
CA LEU A 102 -5.37 -1.57 6.60
C LEU A 102 -5.94 -0.75 5.46
N TYR A 103 -5.31 -0.85 4.30
CA TYR A 103 -5.80 -0.27 3.07
C TYR A 103 -6.01 -1.35 2.04
N ARG A 104 -7.25 -1.57 1.61
CA ARG A 104 -7.56 -2.50 0.53
C ARG A 104 -7.54 -1.75 -0.78
N PHE A 105 -6.81 -2.27 -1.75
CA PHE A 105 -6.73 -1.69 -3.08
C PHE A 105 -6.75 -2.77 -4.15
N THR A 106 -7.25 -2.40 -5.31
CA THR A 106 -7.28 -3.25 -6.49
C THR A 106 -6.43 -2.63 -7.57
N ILE A 107 -5.58 -3.44 -8.17
CA ILE A 107 -4.82 -3.06 -9.36
C ILE A 107 -5.61 -3.57 -10.57
N PRO A 108 -6.04 -2.66 -11.46
CA PRO A 108 -6.85 -3.01 -12.64
C PRO A 108 -6.06 -3.74 -13.73
#